data_AF-A0A1K2ELB0-F1
#
_entry.id   AF-A0A1K2ELB0-F1
#
_cell.length_a   1.000
_cell.length_b   1.000
_cell.length_c   1.000
_cell.angle_alpha   90.00
_cell.angle_beta   90.00
_cell.angle_gamma   90.00
#
_symmetry.space_group_name_H-M   'P 1'
#
loop_
_entity.id
_entity.type
_entity.pdbx_description
1 polymer ?
#
loop_
_entity_poly.entity_id
_entity_poly.type
_entity_poly.pdbx_seq_one_letter_code
_entity_poly.pdbx_strand_id
1 'polypeptide(L)' 'MGAVGTVPPHRALAANRAYVTSLFDRWLRGHDDHLLDGPSERFPEMVFAR' A
#
# COMPACT_ATOMS: atom_id res chain seq x y z
N MET A 1 -13.40 8.79 20.31
CA MET A 1 -12.59 7.56 20.41
C MET A 1 -13.33 6.48 19.63
N GLY A 2 -12.94 6.00 18.44
CA GLY A 2 -11.84 6.32 17.54
C GLY A 2 -12.27 6.08 16.09
N ALA A 3 -11.75 6.88 15.16
CA ALA A 3 -12.06 6.81 13.72
C ALA A 3 -11.07 5.89 12.97
N VAL A 4 -10.62 4.81 13.62
CA VAL A 4 -9.67 3.86 13.03
C VAL A 4 -10.52 2.69 12.56
N GLY A 5 -10.57 2.45 11.25
CA GLY A 5 -11.38 1.39 10.65
C GLY A 5 -11.03 -0.02 11.16
N THR A 6 -11.64 -1.05 10.58
CA THR A 6 -11.48 -2.45 11.01
C THR A 6 -10.10 -3.05 10.72
N VAL A 7 -9.24 -2.34 9.99
CA VAL A 7 -7.88 -2.79 9.68
C VAL A 7 -6.99 -2.61 10.92
N PRO A 8 -6.26 -3.66 11.35
CA PRO A 8 -5.32 -3.54 12.45
C PRO A 8 -4.30 -2.40 12.22
N PRO A 9 -4.04 -1.52 13.20
CA PRO A 9 -3.19 -0.34 12.98
C PRO A 9 -1.80 -0.64 12.42
N HIS A 10 -1.20 -1.75 12.83
CA HIS A 10 0.12 -2.18 12.34
C HIS A 10 0.08 -2.56 10.85
N ARG A 11 -1.02 -3.16 10.38
CA ARG A 11 -1.23 -3.51 8.98
C ARG A 11 -1.45 -2.27 8.12
N ALA A 12 -2.29 -1.35 8.59
CA ALA A 12 -2.50 -0.07 7.93
C ALA A 12 -1.18 0.71 7.76
N LEU A 13 -0.32 0.73 8.79
CA LEU A 13 0.99 1.38 8.70
C LEU A 13 1.94 0.66 7.73
N ALA A 14 1.95 -0.68 7.73
CA ALA A 14 2.78 -1.47 6.82
C ALA A 14 2.38 -1.28 5.35
N ALA A 15 1.07 -1.28 5.07
CA ALA A 15 0.54 -1.01 3.74
C ALA A 15 0.93 0.40 3.28
N ASN A 16 0.69 1.43 4.11
CA ASN A 16 1.06 2.81 3.76
C ASN A 16 2.55 2.94 3.42
N ARG A 17 3.43 2.38 4.25
CA ARG A 17 4.87 2.44 3.99
C ARG A 17 5.25 1.74 2.69
N ALA A 18 4.71 0.56 2.43
CA ALA A 18 4.99 -0.18 1.22
C ALA A 18 4.54 0.59 -0.03
N TYR A 19 3.28 1.02 -0.08
CA TYR A 19 2.73 1.73 -1.25
C TYR A 19 3.41 3.09 -1.50
N VAL A 20 3.75 3.83 -0.44
CA VAL A 20 4.50 5.10 -0.57
C VAL A 20 5.92 4.85 -1.06
N THR A 21 6.59 3.79 -0.59
CA THR A 21 7.91 3.43 -1.07
C THR A 21 7.88 3.00 -2.54
N SER A 22 6.97 2.10 -2.93
CA SER A 22 6.82 1.65 -4.32
C SER A 22 6.51 2.82 -5.26
N LEU A 23 5.77 3.84 -4.78
CA LEU A 23 5.55 5.07 -5.51
C LEU A 23 6.87 5.77 -5.80
N PHE A 24 7.63 6.14 -4.77
CA PHE A 24 8.91 6.82 -5.00
C PHE A 24 9.92 5.96 -5.77
N ASP A 25 9.95 4.66 -5.54
CA ASP A 25 10.84 3.75 -6.25
C ASP A 25 10.52 3.72 -7.75
N ARG A 26 9.24 3.70 -8.14
CA ARG A 26 8.82 3.70 -9.54
C ARG A 26 9.20 5.00 -10.25
N TRP A 27 8.88 6.16 -9.66
CA TRP A 27 9.05 7.45 -10.36
C TRP A 27 10.41 8.12 -10.14
N LEU A 28 11.06 7.91 -9.00
CA LEU A 28 12.34 8.56 -8.68
C LEU A 28 13.54 7.63 -8.87
N ARG A 29 13.35 6.30 -8.77
CA ARG A 29 14.44 5.32 -8.91
C ARG A 29 14.31 4.43 -10.14
N GLY A 30 13.18 4.47 -10.85
CA GLY A 30 12.92 3.61 -12.00
C GLY A 30 12.79 2.12 -11.64
N HIS A 31 12.44 1.80 -10.40
CA HIS A 31 12.23 0.44 -9.92
C HIS A 31 10.73 0.16 -9.81
N ASP A 32 10.25 -0.85 -10.52
CA ASP A 32 8.84 -1.28 -10.46
C ASP A 32 8.75 -2.64 -9.75
N ASP A 33 8.14 -2.63 -8.56
CA ASP A 33 7.86 -3.84 -7.78
C ASP A 33 6.44 -4.39 -8.05
N HIS A 34 5.72 -3.78 -9.00
CA HIS A 34 4.35 -4.08 -9.39
C HIS A 34 3.31 -3.92 -8.27
N LEU A 35 3.67 -3.35 -7.11
CA LEU A 35 2.73 -3.14 -6.00
C LEU A 35 1.63 -2.13 -6.36
N LEU A 36 1.92 -1.23 -7.30
CA LEU A 36 1.00 -0.20 -7.78
C LEU A 36 0.16 -0.61 -8.99
N ASP A 37 0.33 -1.83 -9.50
CA ASP A 37 -0.35 -2.28 -10.72
C ASP A 37 -1.67 -2.99 -10.42
N GLY A 38 -1.88 -3.47 -9.19
CA GLY A 38 -3.13 -4.12 -8.82
C GLY A 38 -3.14 -4.76 -7.43
N PRO A 39 -4.19 -5.52 -7.12
CA PRO A 39 -4.36 -6.17 -5.83
C PRO A 39 -3.14 -7.00 -5.45
N SER A 40 -2.68 -6.86 -4.21
CA SER A 40 -1.53 -7.60 -3.69
C SER A 40 -1.99 -8.61 -2.64
N GLU A 41 -1.58 -9.87 -2.78
CA GLU A 41 -1.81 -10.89 -1.75
C GLU A 41 -1.16 -10.52 -0.41
N ARG A 42 -0.14 -9.67 -0.44
CA ARG A 42 0.55 -9.15 0.76
C ARG A 42 -0.29 -8.13 1.54
N PHE A 43 -1.18 -7.42 0.86
CA PHE A 43 -2.05 -6.38 1.43
C PHE A 43 -3.48 -6.57 0.92
N PRO A 44 -4.19 -7.63 1.35
CA PRO A 44 -5.55 -7.92 0.90
C PRO A 44 -6.56 -6.83 1.27
N GLU A 45 -6.24 -5.96 2.23
CA GLU A 45 -7.04 -4.80 2.60
C GLU A 45 -7.03 -3.66 1.56
N MET A 46 -6.08 -3.66 0.63
CA MET A 46 -5.93 -2.62 -0.38
C MET A 46 -6.75 -2.95 -1.63
N VAL A 47 -7.62 -2.02 -2.02
CA VAL A 47 -8.42 -2.11 -3.25
C VAL A 47 -8.03 -1.00 -4.21
N PHE A 48 -8.07 -1.30 -5.50
CA PHE A 48 -7.73 -0.35 -6.55
C PHE A 48 -9.01 0.29 -7.09
N ALA A 49 -9.15 1.59 -6.87
CA ALA A 49 -10.17 2.38 -7.54
C ALA A 49 -9.74 2.64 -9.00
N ARG A 50 -10.72 2.61 -9.91
CA ARG A 50 -10.53 2.90 -11.33
C ARG A 50 -10.76 4.38 -11.61
#